data_AF-A0A7J9LMF7-F1
#
_entry.id   AF-A0A7J9LMF7-F1
#
_cell.length_a   1.000
_cell.length_b   1.000
_cell.length_c   1.000
_cell.angle_alpha   90.00
_cell.angle_beta   90.00
_cell.angle_gamma   90.00
#
_symmetry.space_group_name_H-M   'P 1'
#
loop_
_entity.id
_entity.type
_entity.pdbx_description
1 polymer ?
#
loop_
_entity_poly.entity_id
_entity_poly.type
_entity_poly.pdbx_seq_one_letter_code
_entity_poly.pdbx_strand_id
1 'polypeptide(L)'
;MPKLEVERWFKKVEEKLTHAQHVEDKVRSLMVNDPSTIAVNLPTPELTGAADVREEIYQYLMGDEVGMIGVCGMGGIGKTTIMKDVHNRLLKESKFRKLIWVTVSQNFDIQRMQKNITCQLKGNLSDD
;
A
#
# COMPACT_ATOMS: atom_id res chain seq x y z
N MET A 1 29.30 30.06 23.65
CA MET A 1 29.73 29.04 22.66
C MET A 1 30.24 29.78 21.42
N PRO A 2 31.40 29.40 20.85
CA PRO A 2 31.96 30.07 19.68
C PRO A 2 31.04 29.88 18.47
N LYS A 3 30.74 30.97 17.73
CA LYS A 3 29.90 30.92 16.51
C LYS A 3 30.34 29.83 15.51
N LEU A 4 31.65 29.60 15.44
CA LEU A 4 32.27 28.60 14.57
C LEU A 4 31.90 27.14 14.91
N GLU A 5 31.57 26.83 16.17
CA GLU A 5 31.15 25.47 16.55
C GLU A 5 29.72 25.17 16.10
N VAL A 6 28.85 26.16 16.18
CA VAL A 6 27.45 26.06 15.76
C VAL A 6 27.37 25.88 14.24
N GLU A 7 28.11 26.67 13.46
CA GLU A 7 28.18 26.53 12.00
C GLU A 7 28.73 25.17 11.56
N ARG A 8 29.78 24.67 12.25
CA ARG A 8 30.33 23.33 12.01
C ARG A 8 29.30 22.24 12.30
N TRP A 9 28.48 22.43 13.33
CA TRP A 9 27.43 21.49 13.69
C TRP A 9 26.30 21.48 12.66
N PHE A 10 25.85 22.64 12.20
CA PHE A 10 24.85 22.76 11.12
C PHE A 10 25.30 22.07 9.83
N LYS A 11 26.55 22.33 9.39
CA LYS A 11 27.11 21.67 8.21
C LYS A 11 27.13 20.15 8.34
N LYS A 12 27.46 19.64 9.54
CA LYS A 12 27.48 18.20 9.82
C LYS A 12 26.08 17.57 9.82
N VAL A 13 25.06 18.32 10.24
CA VAL A 13 23.66 17.88 10.17
C VAL A 13 23.19 17.84 8.72
N GLU A 14 23.47 18.87 7.92
CA GLU A 14 23.13 18.89 6.49
C GLU A 14 23.80 17.75 5.72
N GLU A 15 25.10 17.53 5.90
CA GLU A 15 25.83 16.42 5.27
C GLU A 15 25.20 15.06 5.60
N LYS A 16 24.76 14.86 6.85
CA LYS A 16 24.07 13.64 7.28
C LYS A 16 22.68 13.51 6.67
N LEU A 17 21.90 14.59 6.57
CA LEU A 17 20.61 14.58 5.90
C LEU A 17 20.77 14.25 4.41
N THR A 18 21.72 14.87 3.72
CA THR A 18 22.00 14.58 2.31
C THR A 18 22.42 13.12 2.11
N HIS A 19 23.23 12.57 3.01
CA HIS A 19 23.60 11.15 2.97
C HIS A 19 22.38 10.23 3.16
N ALA A 20 21.50 10.53 4.13
CA ALA A 20 20.28 9.77 4.35
C ALA A 20 19.35 9.83 3.13
N GLN A 21 19.11 11.03 2.58
CA GLN A 21 18.30 11.22 1.38
C GLN A 21 18.87 10.43 0.18
N HIS A 22 20.19 10.48 -0.01
CA HIS A 22 20.85 9.77 -1.11
C HIS A 22 20.78 8.24 -0.96
N VAL A 23 20.82 7.74 0.28
CA VAL A 23 20.60 6.31 0.57
C VAL A 23 19.15 5.93 0.30
N GLU A 24 18.17 6.74 0.70
CA GLU A 24 16.76 6.51 0.41
C GLU A 24 16.48 6.48 -1.10
N ASP A 25 17.01 7.45 -1.85
CA ASP A 25 16.87 7.49 -3.31
C ASP A 25 17.53 6.29 -3.99
N LYS A 26 18.70 5.86 -3.49
CA LYS A 26 19.40 4.67 -4.00
C LYS A 26 18.65 3.39 -3.67
N VAL A 27 18.11 3.25 -2.45
CA VAL A 27 17.26 2.12 -2.07
C VAL A 27 16.01 2.10 -2.95
N ARG A 28 15.35 3.24 -3.16
CA ARG A 28 14.20 3.38 -4.06
C ARG A 28 14.54 3.04 -5.52
N SER A 29 15.75 3.38 -5.98
CA SER A 29 16.24 3.03 -7.33
C SER A 29 16.60 1.54 -7.46
N LEU A 30 16.96 0.87 -6.35
CA LEU A 30 17.23 -0.57 -6.30
C LEU A 30 15.95 -1.39 -6.13
N MET A 31 14.86 -0.76 -5.69
CA MET A 31 13.54 -1.36 -5.77
C MET A 31 13.20 -1.52 -7.24
N VAL A 32 13.21 -2.76 -7.71
CA VAL A 32 12.62 -3.12 -8.99
C VAL A 32 11.15 -2.75 -8.86
N ASN A 33 10.72 -1.66 -9.51
CA ASN A 33 9.30 -1.48 -9.78
C ASN A 33 8.93 -2.65 -10.68
N ASP A 34 8.42 -3.73 -10.10
CA ASP A 34 7.95 -4.88 -10.87
C ASP A 34 6.84 -4.34 -11.78
N PRO A 35 7.02 -4.35 -13.11
CA PRO A 35 6.01 -3.86 -14.06
C PRO A 35 4.68 -4.61 -13.92
N SER A 36 4.66 -5.74 -13.19
CA SER A 36 3.46 -6.50 -12.86
C SER A 36 2.60 -5.91 -11.73
N THR A 37 3.04 -4.83 -11.09
CA THR A 37 2.24 -4.10 -10.10
C THR A 37 1.18 -3.29 -10.82
N ILE A 38 0.06 -3.94 -11.19
CA ILE A 38 -1.13 -3.22 -11.65
C ILE A 38 -1.67 -2.46 -10.44
N ALA A 39 -1.17 -1.23 -10.27
CA ALA A 39 -1.68 -0.31 -9.28
C ALA A 39 -3.05 0.19 -9.74
N VAL A 40 -4.10 -0.62 -9.53
CA VAL A 40 -5.46 -0.19 -9.80
C VAL A 40 -5.83 0.81 -8.71
N ASN A 41 -5.67 2.09 -8.99
CA ASN A 41 -6.24 3.12 -8.14
C ASN A 41 -7.77 3.02 -8.23
N LEU A 42 -8.40 2.64 -7.12
CA LEU A 42 -9.84 2.48 -7.06
C LEU A 42 -10.48 3.85 -6.85
N PRO A 43 -11.53 4.22 -7.61
CA PRO A 43 -12.26 5.44 -7.35
C PRO A 43 -12.78 5.44 -5.91
N THR A 44 -12.24 6.38 -5.11
CA THR A 44 -12.55 6.55 -3.69
C THR A 44 -12.89 8.00 -3.40
N PRO A 45 -14.05 8.29 -2.78
CA PRO A 45 -14.29 9.60 -2.21
C PRO A 45 -13.33 9.85 -1.03
N GLU A 46 -13.16 11.12 -0.67
CA GLU A 46 -12.41 11.48 0.53
C GLU A 46 -13.08 10.88 1.77
N LEU A 47 -12.33 10.04 2.50
CA LEU A 47 -12.83 9.37 3.69
C LEU A 47 -12.64 10.26 4.92
N THR A 48 -13.74 10.78 5.47
CA THR A 48 -13.76 11.54 6.72
C THR A 48 -14.42 10.73 7.84
N GLY A 49 -14.00 10.93 9.09
CA GLY A 49 -14.63 10.31 10.27
C GLY A 49 -14.34 8.82 10.51
N ALA A 50 -13.46 8.19 9.74
CA ALA A 50 -13.08 6.78 9.90
C ALA A 50 -11.55 6.56 9.93
N ALA A 51 -10.80 7.58 10.35
CA ALA A 51 -9.34 7.57 10.33
C ALA A 51 -8.75 6.47 11.25
N ASP A 52 -9.30 6.32 12.45
CA ASP A 52 -8.80 5.35 13.43
C ASP A 52 -8.98 3.90 12.94
N VAL A 53 -10.17 3.56 12.44
CA VAL A 53 -10.47 2.24 11.88
C VAL A 53 -9.60 1.96 10.65
N ARG A 54 -9.38 2.97 9.79
CA ARG A 54 -8.51 2.83 8.62
C ARG A 54 -7.07 2.54 9.04
N GLU A 55 -6.58 3.27 10.03
CA GLU A 55 -5.22 3.09 10.54
C GLU A 55 -5.06 1.71 11.17
N GLU A 56 -6.03 1.27 11.98
CA GLU A 56 -6.02 -0.07 12.57
C GLU A 56 -5.93 -1.17 11.50
N ILE A 57 -6.78 -1.12 10.46
CA ILE A 57 -6.73 -2.08 9.35
C ILE A 57 -5.36 -2.04 8.67
N TYR A 58 -4.81 -0.85 8.42
CA TYR A 58 -3.51 -0.69 7.79
C TYR A 58 -2.38 -1.28 8.65
N GLN A 59 -2.39 -1.06 9.96
CA GLN A 59 -1.40 -1.61 10.88
C GLN A 59 -1.45 -3.14 10.92
N TYR A 60 -2.64 -3.75 10.96
CA TYR A 60 -2.75 -5.20 10.88
C TYR A 60 -2.21 -5.77 9.57
N LEU A 61 -2.43 -5.09 8.44
CA LEU A 61 -1.89 -5.51 7.14
C LEU A 61 -0.37 -5.29 7.04
N MET A 62 0.19 -4.33 7.77
CA MET A 62 1.63 -4.10 7.85
C MET A 62 2.34 -5.01 8.86
N GLY A 63 1.62 -5.60 9.81
CA GLY A 63 2.10 -6.72 10.63
C GLY A 63 2.13 -8.05 9.86
N ASP A 64 2.79 -9.05 10.42
CA ASP A 64 2.88 -10.41 9.82
C ASP A 64 2.00 -11.44 10.57
N GLU A 65 1.35 -11.03 11.66
CA GLU A 65 0.57 -11.91 12.54
C GLU A 65 -0.85 -12.16 12.02
N VAL A 66 -1.39 -11.26 11.20
CA VAL A 66 -2.77 -11.31 10.72
C VAL A 66 -2.82 -11.76 9.26
N GLY A 67 -3.36 -12.96 9.03
CA GLY A 67 -3.53 -13.52 7.68
C GLY A 67 -4.82 -13.11 6.96
N MET A 68 -5.83 -12.62 7.68
CA MET A 68 -7.14 -12.27 7.11
C MET A 68 -7.87 -11.23 7.96
N ILE A 69 -8.49 -10.24 7.32
CA ILE A 69 -9.32 -9.22 7.96
C ILE A 69 -10.74 -9.25 7.38
N GLY A 70 -11.74 -9.37 8.24
CA GLY A 70 -13.15 -9.25 7.88
C GLY A 70 -13.72 -7.90 8.33
N VAL A 71 -14.37 -7.16 7.41
CA VAL A 71 -15.06 -5.91 7.73
C VAL A 71 -16.57 -6.11 7.55
N CYS A 72 -17.34 -6.04 8.65
CA CYS A 72 -18.79 -6.27 8.67
C CYS A 72 -19.55 -5.06 9.25
N GLY A 73 -20.87 -5.01 9.04
CA GLY A 73 -21.72 -3.89 9.47
C GLY A 73 -22.89 -3.60 8.52
N MET A 74 -23.73 -2.64 8.88
CA MET A 74 -24.94 -2.28 8.15
C MET A 74 -24.67 -1.94 6.66
N GLY A 75 -25.66 -2.17 5.80
CA GLY A 75 -25.61 -1.74 4.40
C GLY A 75 -25.38 -0.23 4.29
N GLY A 76 -24.61 0.22 3.30
CA GLY A 76 -24.36 1.64 3.07
C GLY A 76 -23.38 2.33 4.02
N ILE A 77 -22.92 1.69 5.11
CA ILE A 77 -22.02 2.31 6.11
C ILE A 77 -20.60 2.61 5.61
N GLY A 78 -20.24 2.24 4.37
CA GLY A 78 -18.94 2.56 3.79
C GLY A 78 -17.84 1.50 3.95
N LYS A 79 -18.18 0.25 4.27
CA LYS A 79 -17.21 -0.87 4.40
C LYS A 79 -16.33 -1.06 3.15
N THR A 80 -16.94 -1.06 1.98
CA THR A 80 -16.19 -1.15 0.72
C THR A 80 -15.35 0.11 0.50
N THR A 81 -15.83 1.28 0.92
CA THR A 81 -15.14 2.55 0.79
C THR A 81 -13.84 2.58 1.59
N ILE A 82 -13.88 2.18 2.86
CA ILE A 82 -12.67 2.14 3.70
C ILE A 82 -11.63 1.13 3.18
N MET A 83 -12.07 -0.05 2.71
CA MET A 83 -11.16 -1.05 2.14
C MET A 83 -10.52 -0.58 0.83
N LYS A 84 -11.24 0.20 0.01
CA LYS A 84 -10.65 0.83 -1.19
C LYS A 84 -9.61 1.89 -0.83
N ASP A 85 -9.86 2.71 0.20
CA ASP A 85 -8.90 3.73 0.66
C ASP A 85 -7.62 3.07 1.20
N VAL A 86 -7.76 2.02 2.01
CA VAL A 86 -6.64 1.19 2.47
C VAL A 86 -5.90 0.57 1.28
N HIS A 87 -6.60 -0.06 0.34
CA HIS A 87 -5.98 -0.63 -0.87
C HIS A 87 -5.13 0.41 -1.61
N ASN A 88 -5.68 1.60 -1.85
CA ASN A 88 -4.97 2.68 -2.55
C ASN A 88 -3.75 3.19 -1.77
N ARG A 89 -3.78 3.17 -0.43
CA ARG A 89 -2.60 3.45 0.40
C ARG A 89 -1.54 2.36 0.24
N LEU A 90 -1.95 1.08 0.24
CA LEU A 90 -1.05 -0.06 0.09
C LEU A 90 -0.32 -0.09 -1.27
N LEU A 91 -0.86 0.54 -2.31
CA LEU A 91 -0.19 0.67 -3.60
C LEU A 91 1.18 1.39 -3.51
N LYS A 92 1.42 2.16 -2.44
CA LYS A 92 2.67 2.89 -2.20
C LYS A 92 3.70 2.08 -1.41
N GLU A 93 3.32 0.87 -0.99
CA GLU A 93 4.05 0.06 -0.03
C GLU A 93 4.71 -1.11 -0.74
N SER A 94 5.93 -1.45 -0.34
CA SER A 94 6.68 -2.57 -0.93
C SER A 94 6.44 -3.91 -0.25
N LYS A 95 5.62 -3.94 0.79
CA LYS A 95 5.32 -5.16 1.56
C LYS A 95 4.65 -6.24 0.70
N PHE A 96 3.76 -5.84 -0.19
CA PHE A 96 2.98 -6.76 -1.02
C PHE A 96 3.51 -6.77 -2.45
N ARG A 97 3.88 -7.96 -2.95
CA ARG A 97 4.28 -8.11 -4.35
C ARG A 97 3.14 -7.80 -5.32
N LYS A 98 1.91 -8.18 -4.97
CA LYS A 98 0.70 -7.95 -5.78
C LYS A 98 -0.46 -7.58 -4.88
N LEU A 99 -1.21 -6.57 -5.29
CA LEU A 99 -2.50 -6.17 -4.71
C LEU A 99 -3.58 -6.41 -5.76
N ILE A 100 -4.59 -7.22 -5.42
CA ILE A 100 -5.69 -7.56 -6.32
C ILE A 100 -7.01 -7.16 -5.69
N TRP A 101 -7.95 -6.69 -6.51
CA TRP A 101 -9.29 -6.30 -6.06
C TRP A 101 -10.34 -7.09 -6.84
N VAL A 102 -11.03 -8.00 -6.15
CA VAL A 102 -12.03 -8.88 -6.78
C VAL A 102 -13.40 -8.65 -6.15
N THR A 103 -14.38 -8.31 -6.99
CA THR A 103 -15.78 -8.22 -6.60
C THR A 103 -16.47 -9.57 -6.80
N VAL A 104 -17.18 -10.04 -5.77
CA VAL A 104 -17.97 -11.27 -5.81
C VAL A 104 -19.46 -10.90 -5.78
N SER A 105 -20.24 -11.45 -6.70
CA SER A 105 -21.69 -11.25 -6.74
C SER A 105 -22.42 -12.21 -5.79
N GLN A 106 -23.64 -11.85 -5.39
CA GLN A 106 -24.52 -12.71 -4.59
C GLN A 106 -24.80 -14.06 -5.27
N ASN A 107 -24.94 -14.07 -6.60
CA ASN A 107 -24.91 -15.30 -7.39
C ASN A 107 -23.46 -15.81 -7.40
N PHE A 108 -23.11 -16.55 -6.36
CA PHE A 108 -21.75 -17.00 -6.10
C PHE A 108 -21.38 -18.15 -7.04
N ASP A 109 -20.26 -17.99 -7.74
CA ASP A 109 -19.69 -19.00 -8.62
C ASP A 109 -18.19 -19.07 -8.34
N ILE A 110 -17.76 -20.20 -7.77
CA ILE A 110 -16.37 -20.45 -7.38
C ILE A 110 -15.46 -20.44 -8.60
N GLN A 111 -15.89 -21.06 -9.71
CA GLN A 111 -15.06 -21.13 -10.92
C GLN A 111 -14.85 -19.74 -11.50
N ARG A 112 -15.92 -18.92 -11.54
CA ARG A 112 -15.83 -17.53 -11.98
C ARG A 112 -14.94 -16.69 -11.06
N MET A 113 -15.06 -16.85 -9.74
CA MET A 113 -14.22 -16.14 -8.77
C MET A 113 -12.74 -16.53 -8.92
N GLN A 114 -12.43 -17.83 -8.97
CA GLN A 114 -11.06 -18.33 -9.16
C GLN A 114 -10.49 -17.87 -10.50
N LYS A 115 -11.30 -17.84 -11.56
CA LYS A 115 -10.92 -17.28 -12.86
C LYS A 115 -10.58 -15.79 -12.75
N ASN A 116 -11.41 -14.99 -12.07
CA ASN A 116 -11.15 -13.56 -11.87
C ASN A 116 -9.84 -13.31 -11.09
N ILE A 117 -9.63 -14.05 -10.00
CA ILE A 117 -8.38 -14.00 -9.21
C ILE A 117 -7.20 -14.38 -10.10
N THR A 118 -7.32 -15.50 -10.82
CA THR A 118 -6.28 -16.00 -11.72
C THR A 118 -5.95 -14.99 -12.81
N CYS A 119 -6.94 -14.35 -13.43
CA CYS A 119 -6.73 -13.31 -14.44
C CYS A 119 -5.96 -12.10 -13.87
N GLN A 120 -6.30 -11.64 -12.66
CA GLN A 120 -5.55 -10.54 -12.03
C GLN A 120 -4.13 -10.94 -11.62
N LEU A 121 -3.91 -12.20 -11.24
CA LEU A 121 -2.57 -12.72 -10.92
C LEU A 121 -1.72 -12.99 -12.19
N LYS A 122 -2.34 -13.56 -13.24
CA LYS A 122 -1.72 -14.05 -14.49
C LYS A 122 -1.62 -13.04 -15.61
N GLY A 123 -2.20 -11.84 -15.51
CA GLY A 123 -1.97 -10.75 -16.49
C GLY A 123 -0.50 -10.28 -16.60
N ASN A 124 0.46 -11.14 -16.23
CA ASN A 124 1.89 -10.94 -16.01
C ASN A 124 2.72 -12.22 -16.24
N LEU A 125 2.22 -13.20 -17.00
CA LEU A 125 3.09 -14.17 -17.66
C LEU A 125 3.00 -13.82 -19.15
N SER A 126 4.03 -13.15 -19.67
CA SER A 126 4.35 -13.39 -21.07
C SER A 126 4.64 -14.88 -21.16
N ASP A 127 3.86 -15.57 -21.98
CA ASP A 127 4.17 -16.94 -22.39
C ASP A 127 5.44 -16.86 -23.25
N ASP A 128 6.61 -16.96 -22.62
CA ASP A 128 7.89 -17.26 -23.28
C ASP A 128 8.24 -18.75 -23.09
#